data_AF-A0NXW6-F1
#
_entry.id   AF-A0NXW6-F1
#
_cell.length_a   1.000
_cell.length_b   1.000
_cell.length_c   1.000
_cell.angle_alpha   90.00
_cell.angle_beta   90.00
_cell.angle_gamma   90.00
#
_symmetry.space_group_name_H-M   'P 1'
#
loop_
_entity.id
_entity.type
_entity.pdbx_description
1 polymer ?
#
loop_
_entity_poly.entity_id
_entity_poly.type
_entity_poly.pdbx_seq_one_letter_code
_entity_poly.pdbx_strand_id
1 'polypeptide(L)' 'MISVPKRFAGFRTAASVLEDRSLSDKQKRTALLSWRASLRKAPQARSEQGGRTPQELIAEIDDALKALRRE' A
#
# COMPACT_ATOMS: atom_id res chain seq x y z
N MET A 1 -8.35 -15.82 10.28
CA MET A 1 -8.31 -14.33 10.37
C MET A 1 -6.87 -13.89 10.14
N ILE A 2 -6.58 -13.20 9.04
CA ILE A 2 -5.26 -12.58 8.85
C ILE A 2 -5.33 -11.25 9.61
N SER A 3 -4.87 -11.24 10.86
CA SER A 3 -4.67 -10.00 11.61
C SER A 3 -3.57 -9.21 10.92
N VAL A 4 -3.95 -8.28 10.07
CA VAL A 4 -3.03 -7.33 9.45
C VAL A 4 -2.58 -6.36 10.57
N PRO A 5 -1.29 -6.32 10.95
CA PRO A 5 -0.81 -5.49 12.05
C PRO A 5 -1.32 -4.05 12.00
N LYS A 6 -1.79 -3.55 13.15
CA LYS A 6 -2.33 -2.18 13.34
C LYS A 6 -1.37 -1.05 12.94
N ARG A 7 -0.10 -1.36 12.65
CA ARG A 7 0.96 -0.42 12.24
C ARG A 7 0.85 0.03 10.78
N PHE A 8 0.09 -0.67 9.93
CA PHE A 8 0.00 -0.28 8.51
C PHE A 8 -0.83 0.99 8.23
N ALA A 9 -1.57 1.48 9.22
CA ALA A 9 -2.35 2.72 9.11
C ALA A 9 -1.49 4.01 9.12
N GLY A 10 -0.17 3.91 9.34
CA GLY A 10 0.75 5.06 9.36
C GLY A 10 1.52 5.31 8.06
N PHE A 11 1.48 4.38 7.10
CA PHE A 11 2.22 4.54 5.84
C PHE A 11 1.49 5.50 4.91
N ARG A 12 2.16 6.58 4.53
CA ARG A 12 1.63 7.60 3.60
C ARG A 12 1.94 7.26 2.13
N THR A 13 2.91 6.38 1.87
CA THR A 13 3.39 6.00 0.53
C THR A 13 3.80 4.52 0.48
N ALA A 14 3.80 3.92 -0.72
CA ALA A 14 4.25 2.55 -0.92
C ALA A 14 5.77 2.42 -0.76
N ALA A 15 6.52 3.49 -1.08
CA ALA A 15 7.96 3.58 -0.86
C ALA A 15 8.33 3.37 0.62
N SER A 16 7.60 3.99 1.56
CA SER A 16 7.87 3.82 2.99
C SER A 16 7.68 2.38 3.48
N VAL A 17 6.82 1.59 2.84
CA VAL A 17 6.68 0.16 3.15
C VAL A 17 7.87 -0.65 2.63
N LEU A 18 8.41 -0.28 1.46
CA LEU A 18 9.60 -0.93 0.90
C LEU A 18 10.87 -0.63 1.70
N GLU A 19 11.03 0.61 2.14
CA GLU A 19 12.20 1.08 2.89
C GLU A 19 12.21 0.60 4.34
N ASP A 20 11.07 0.12 4.87
CA ASP A 20 10.97 -0.39 6.23
C ASP A 20 11.75 -1.71 6.39
N ARG A 21 12.94 -1.60 7.00
CA ARG A 21 13.83 -2.73 7.30
C ARG A 21 13.31 -3.65 8.41
N SER A 22 12.29 -3.24 9.16
CA SER A 22 11.66 -4.08 10.17
C SER A 22 10.69 -5.12 9.58
N LEU A 23 10.36 -4.99 8.29
CA LEU A 23 9.49 -5.88 7.55
C LEU A 23 10.29 -6.80 6.64
N SER A 24 9.98 -8.10 6.68
CA SER A 24 10.40 -9.04 5.63
C SER A 24 9.65 -8.78 4.32
N ASP A 25 10.20 -9.22 3.20
CA ASP A 25 9.57 -9.02 1.88
C ASP A 25 8.18 -9.64 1.80
N LYS A 26 7.96 -10.77 2.48
CA LYS A 26 6.63 -11.39 2.62
C LYS A 26 5.65 -10.48 3.37
N GLN A 27 6.10 -9.81 4.43
CA GLN A 27 5.28 -8.86 5.18
C GLN A 27 5.02 -7.59 4.37
N LYS A 28 6.04 -7.03 3.69
CA LYS A 28 5.89 -5.87 2.79
C LYS A 28 4.88 -6.17 1.69
N ARG A 29 4.99 -7.32 1.04
CA ARG A 29 4.04 -7.77 0.01
C ARG A 29 2.61 -7.91 0.56
N THR A 30 2.46 -8.51 1.74
CA THR A 30 1.14 -8.69 2.37
C THR A 30 0.51 -7.34 2.73
N ALA A 31 1.33 -6.39 3.22
CA ALA A 31 0.90 -5.03 3.54
C ALA A 31 0.42 -4.27 2.30
N LEU A 32 1.23 -4.26 1.24
CA LEU A 32 0.91 -3.62 -0.04
C LEU A 32 -0.36 -4.21 -0.66
N LEU A 33 -0.50 -5.54 -0.68
CA LEU A 33 -1.72 -6.19 -1.19
C LEU A 33 -2.97 -5.86 -0.37
N SER A 34 -2.84 -5.83 0.96
CA SER A 34 -3.95 -5.47 1.86
C SER A 34 -4.35 -4.01 1.66
N TRP A 35 -3.38 -3.11 1.52
CA TRP A 35 -3.63 -1.69 1.27
C TRP A 35 -4.31 -1.45 -0.08
N ARG A 36 -3.85 -2.11 -1.15
CA ARG A 36 -4.52 -2.10 -2.47
C ARG A 36 -5.97 -2.58 -2.41
N ALA A 37 -6.23 -3.65 -1.66
CA ALA A 37 -7.59 -4.17 -1.48
C ALA A 37 -8.49 -3.16 -0.75
N SER A 38 -7.95 -2.47 0.26
CA SER A 38 -8.66 -1.40 0.97
C SER A 38 -8.95 -0.20 0.08
N LEU A 39 -7.98 0.25 -0.73
CA LEU A 39 -8.17 1.36 -1.68
C LEU A 39 -9.23 1.05 -2.75
N ARG A 40 -9.33 -0.21 -3.18
CA ARG A 40 -10.38 -0.65 -4.12
C ARG A 40 -11.77 -0.72 -3.50
N LYS A 41 -11.85 -0.98 -2.20
CA LYS A 41 -13.11 -1.07 -1.45
C LYS A 41 -13.56 0.26 -0.89
N ALA A 42 -12.64 1.22 -0.74
CA ALA A 42 -13.01 2.57 -0.38
C ALA A 42 -13.97 3.10 -1.45
N PRO A 43 -15.16 3.62 -1.07
CA PRO A 43 -15.99 4.34 -2.02
C PRO A 43 -15.10 5.41 -2.66
N GLN A 44 -15.20 5.59 -3.97
CA GLN A 44 -14.45 6.63 -4.70
C GLN A 44 -14.86 7.99 -4.13
N ALA A 45 -14.30 8.36 -2.98
CA ALA A 45 -14.38 9.68 -2.42
C ALA A 45 -13.63 10.51 -3.44
N ARG A 46 -14.40 11.15 -4.35
CA ARG A 46 -13.93 12.21 -5.21
C ARG A 46 -13.18 13.15 -4.27
N SER A 47 -11.85 13.09 -4.32
CA SER A 47 -11.02 14.03 -3.60
C SER A 47 -11.14 15.32 -4.38
N GLU A 48 -12.22 16.04 -4.13
CA GLU A 48 -12.27 17.46 -4.44
C GLU A 48 -11.11 18.09 -3.67
N GLN A 49 -10.24 18.80 -4.38
CA GLN A 49 -9.01 19.46 -3.90
C GLN A 49 -7.80 18.55 -3.60
N GLY A 50 -6.97 18.36 -4.64
CA GLY A 50 -5.50 18.33 -4.49
C GLY A 50 -4.85 17.10 -3.85
N GLY A 51 -5.61 16.07 -3.50
CA GLY A 51 -5.09 14.79 -3.02
C GLY A 51 -4.86 13.77 -4.13
N ARG A 52 -3.84 12.91 -3.98
CA ARG A 52 -3.63 11.74 -4.86
C ARG A 52 -4.88 10.89 -4.90
N THR A 53 -5.34 10.58 -6.10
CA THR A 53 -6.50 9.72 -6.32
C THR A 53 -6.22 8.30 -5.83
N PRO A 54 -7.25 7.53 -5.44
CA PRO A 54 -7.09 6.10 -5.15
C PRO A 54 -6.43 5.33 -6.29
N GLN A 55 -6.64 5.73 -7.55
CA GLN A 55 -5.98 5.11 -8.70
C GLN A 55 -4.47 5.34 -8.73
N GLU A 56 -4.00 6.56 -8.43
CA GLU A 56 -2.57 6.87 -8.36
C GLU A 56 -1.88 6.09 -7.22
N LEU A 57 -2.54 5.98 -6.06
CA LEU A 57 -2.02 5.19 -4.95
C LEU A 57 -1.97 3.69 -5.29
N ILE A 58 -2.98 3.17 -6.00
CA ILE A 58 -2.95 1.78 -6.48
C ILE A 58 -1.80 1.56 -7.47
N ALA A 59 -1.55 2.50 -8.37
CA ALA A 59 -0.43 2.42 -9.32
C ALA A 59 0.92 2.41 -8.60
N GLU A 60 1.10 3.26 -7.59
CA GLU A 60 2.31 3.30 -6.74
C GLU A 60 2.53 1.96 -6.01
N ILE A 61 1.46 1.37 -5.48
CA ILE A 61 1.52 0.05 -4.83
C ILE A 61 1.88 -1.05 -5.83
N ASP A 62 1.31 -1.02 -7.04
CA ASP A 62 1.58 -2.02 -8.07
C ASP A 62 3.05 -1.93 -8.56
N ASP A 63 3.64 -0.74 -8.60
CA ASP A 63 5.08 -0.57 -8.85
C ASP A 63 5.94 -1.13 -7.71
N ALA A 64 5.59 -0.82 -6.47
CA ALA A 64 6.30 -1.34 -5.30
C ALA A 64 6.26 -2.88 -5.21
N LEU A 65 5.14 -3.48 -5.59
CA LEU A 65 5.00 -4.94 -5.69
C LEU A 65 5.86 -5.55 -6.81
N LYS A 66 6.11 -4.82 -7.90
CA LYS A 66 7.03 -5.25 -8.97
C LYS A 66 8.49 -5.17 -8.49
N ALA A 67 8.86 -4.12 -7.76
CA ALA A 67 10.20 -3.98 -7.18
C ALA A 67 10.53 -5.17 -6.26
N LEU A 68 9.63 -5.52 -5.34
CA LEU A 68 9.77 -6.69 -4.45
C LEU A 68 9.85 -8.05 -5.16
N ARG A 69 9.46 -8.14 -6.44
CA ARG A 69 9.53 -9.39 -7.21
C ARG A 69 10.86 -9.52 -7.96
N ARG A 70 11.61 -8.43 -8.11
CA ARG A 70 12.89 -8.39 -8.82
C ARG A 70 14.10 -8.64 -7.91
N GLU A 71 13.93 -8.50 -6.59
CA GLU A 71 14.87 -9.02 -5.57
C GLU A 71 14.63 -10.51 -5.32
#